data_AF-A0A9X3X6A3-F1
#
_entry.id   AF-A0A9X3X6A3-F1
#
_cell.length_a   1.000
_cell.length_b   1.000
_cell.length_c   1.000
_cell.angle_alpha   90.00
_cell.angle_beta   90.00
_cell.angle_gamma   90.00
#
_symmetry.space_group_name_H-M   'P 1'
#
loop_
_entity.id
_entity.type
_entity.pdbx_description
1 polymer ?
#
loop_
_entity_poly.entity_id
_entity_poly.type
_entity_poly.pdbx_seq_one_letter_code
_entity_poly.pdbx_strand_id
1 'polypeptide(L)'
;MTKLLARPEPRVVVIDELRHVELEPGPGAGPWIQAAVNTVVLAGVSAGIYAVSKGGAWYAFGLPLVGALRGIVIAKDLSPFGRRVAMRIEPWGFVLDPEGKPEVLPWPRISQIRHRTVAVSEDSSVEMFFVEVDGRTYRAVCPASAPITVLPVAFAGYVAAAKKPVALDLDGAVSIEGTQATFAELLGRARRMLESPEGAAQLGMPAAGYRGVASRTPGHETASILRGALVGHRRAVDEGPLAAMLAAMLRTRELLSEVLTLCMSPSPFVAAVGKAAALRLGAAPMQPGAVEEVLPFLPVDEVRAIERFARGEDGG
;
A
#
# COMPACT_ATOMS: atom_id res chain seq x y z
N MET A 1 33.24 5.19 -22.43
CA MET A 1 31.89 5.67 -22.07
C MET A 1 31.63 5.32 -20.61
N THR A 2 31.87 6.26 -19.73
CA THR A 2 31.71 6.12 -18.28
C THR A 2 30.21 6.08 -17.98
N LYS A 3 29.66 4.91 -17.64
CA LYS A 3 28.32 4.83 -17.05
C LYS A 3 28.38 5.65 -15.76
N LEU A 4 27.81 6.86 -15.79
CA LEU A 4 27.47 7.61 -14.59
C LEU A 4 26.73 6.63 -13.67
N LEU A 5 27.38 6.24 -12.58
CA LEU A 5 26.79 5.39 -11.56
C LEU A 5 25.58 6.16 -11.03
N ALA A 6 24.39 5.81 -11.53
CA ALA A 6 23.14 6.36 -11.05
C ALA A 6 23.14 6.21 -9.52
N ARG A 7 22.92 7.33 -8.82
CA ARG A 7 22.79 7.30 -7.36
C ARG A 7 21.68 6.30 -7.03
N PRO A 8 21.87 5.43 -6.02
CA PRO A 8 20.82 4.51 -5.62
C PRO A 8 19.60 5.34 -5.20
N GLU A 9 18.47 5.13 -5.88
CA GLU A 9 17.20 5.69 -5.45
C GLU A 9 16.84 5.11 -4.08
N PRO A 10 16.30 5.88 -3.13
CA PRO A 10 15.90 5.36 -1.83
C PRO A 10 14.74 4.36 -1.95
N ARG A 11 14.63 3.42 -1.00
CA ARG A 11 13.48 2.51 -0.91
C ARG A 11 12.22 3.34 -0.82
N VAL A 12 11.22 3.00 -1.64
CA VAL A 12 9.88 3.53 -1.44
C VAL A 12 9.32 2.90 -0.18
N VAL A 13 9.17 3.71 0.86
CA VAL A 13 8.53 3.34 2.13
C VAL A 13 7.27 4.17 2.30
N VAL A 14 6.25 3.58 2.90
CA VAL A 14 5.05 4.33 3.27
C VAL A 14 5.36 5.20 4.48
N ILE A 15 4.88 6.45 4.41
CA ILE A 15 4.96 7.43 5.49
C ILE A 15 4.21 6.88 6.71
N ASP A 16 4.85 6.89 7.90
CA ASP A 16 4.31 6.26 9.11
C ASP A 16 2.98 6.88 9.56
N GLU A 17 2.80 8.18 9.32
CA GLU A 17 1.57 8.92 9.58
C GLU A 17 0.37 8.47 8.74
N LEU A 18 0.57 7.63 7.71
CA LEU A 18 -0.51 7.02 6.92
C LEU A 18 -0.97 5.66 7.48
N ARG A 19 -0.31 5.16 8.53
CA ARG A 19 -0.62 3.87 9.15
C ARG A 19 -1.90 3.97 10.00
N HIS A 20 -2.86 3.09 9.73
CA HIS A 20 -4.14 3.00 10.45
C HIS A 20 -4.97 4.30 10.48
N VAL A 21 -4.99 5.07 9.40
CA VAL A 21 -5.82 6.29 9.33
C VAL A 21 -7.25 5.91 8.99
N GLU A 22 -8.18 6.15 9.91
CA GLU A 22 -9.60 5.94 9.69
C GLU A 22 -10.22 7.13 8.93
N LEU A 23 -11.05 6.81 7.94
CA LEU A 23 -11.77 7.74 7.10
C LEU A 23 -13.27 7.46 7.22
N GLU A 24 -14.02 8.47 7.63
CA GLU A 24 -15.46 8.35 7.83
C GLU A 24 -16.21 8.29 6.49
N PRO A 25 -17.39 7.66 6.42
CA PRO A 25 -18.25 7.76 5.25
C PRO A 25 -18.57 9.24 4.97
N GLY A 26 -18.15 9.77 3.81
CA GLY A 26 -18.35 11.19 3.49
C GLY A 26 -19.82 11.62 3.46
N PRO A 27 -20.21 12.89 3.32
CA PRO A 27 -21.61 13.33 3.47
C PRO A 27 -22.60 12.67 2.49
N GLY A 28 -23.86 12.57 2.92
CA GLY A 28 -24.95 11.98 2.12
C GLY A 28 -25.28 12.76 0.85
N ALA A 29 -26.09 12.15 -0.03
CA ALA A 29 -26.46 12.78 -1.30
C ALA A 29 -27.41 13.99 -1.13
N GLY A 30 -28.05 14.16 0.03
CA GLY A 30 -29.07 15.17 0.28
C GLY A 30 -28.65 16.62 -0.07
N PRO A 31 -27.55 17.14 0.50
CA PRO A 31 -27.07 18.50 0.21
C PRO A 31 -26.72 18.72 -1.27
N TRP A 32 -26.19 17.67 -1.92
CA TRP A 32 -25.76 17.71 -3.32
C TRP A 32 -26.92 17.63 -4.31
N ILE A 33 -27.90 16.78 -4.01
CA ILE A 33 -29.15 16.70 -4.76
C ILE A 33 -29.87 18.05 -4.65
N GLN A 34 -29.90 18.67 -3.47
CA GLN A 34 -30.47 20.01 -3.31
C GLN A 34 -29.73 21.06 -4.15
N ALA A 35 -28.39 21.10 -4.12
CA ALA A 35 -27.61 22.03 -4.93
C ALA A 35 -27.80 21.83 -6.44
N ALA A 36 -27.81 20.57 -6.90
CA ALA A 36 -28.02 20.23 -8.31
C ALA A 36 -29.47 20.54 -8.76
N VAL A 37 -30.47 20.18 -7.94
CA VAL A 37 -31.88 20.52 -8.19
C VAL A 37 -32.04 22.03 -8.23
N ASN A 38 -31.47 22.79 -7.30
CA ASN A 38 -31.57 24.25 -7.29
C ASN A 38 -30.98 24.86 -8.57
N THR A 39 -29.81 24.40 -9.01
CA THR A 39 -29.14 24.90 -10.23
C THR A 39 -29.94 24.57 -11.49
N VAL A 40 -30.44 23.33 -11.60
CA VAL A 40 -31.23 22.87 -12.75
C VAL A 40 -32.62 23.51 -12.77
N VAL A 41 -33.26 23.71 -11.61
CA VAL A 41 -34.53 24.44 -11.48
C VAL A 41 -34.33 25.90 -11.87
N LEU A 42 -33.27 26.58 -11.40
CA LEU A 42 -32.96 27.95 -11.80
C LEU A 42 -32.75 28.07 -13.31
N ALA A 43 -32.00 27.16 -13.93
CA ALA A 43 -31.80 27.12 -15.37
C ALA A 43 -33.09 26.79 -16.15
N GLY A 44 -33.91 25.88 -15.62
CA GLY A 44 -35.20 25.49 -16.21
C GLY A 44 -36.25 26.58 -16.11
N VAL A 45 -36.31 27.31 -14.99
CA VAL A 45 -37.19 28.46 -14.77
C VAL A 45 -36.81 29.60 -15.71
N SER A 46 -35.51 29.91 -15.85
CA SER A 46 -35.05 30.96 -16.77
C SER A 46 -35.31 30.61 -18.25
N ALA A 47 -35.10 29.36 -18.66
CA ALA A 47 -35.48 28.87 -19.99
C ALA A 47 -37.00 28.85 -20.22
N GLY A 48 -37.78 28.49 -19.19
CA GLY A 48 -39.25 28.50 -19.22
C GLY A 48 -39.83 29.90 -19.36
N ILE A 49 -39.30 30.88 -18.62
CA ILE A 49 -39.70 32.30 -18.73
C ILE A 49 -39.45 32.82 -20.16
N TYR A 50 -38.29 32.50 -20.73
CA TYR A 50 -37.97 32.83 -22.13
C TYR A 50 -38.91 32.15 -23.13
N ALA A 51 -39.24 30.87 -22.95
CA ALA A 51 -40.15 30.14 -23.84
C ALA A 51 -41.62 30.61 -23.72
N VAL A 52 -42.08 30.97 -22.52
CA VAL A 52 -43.42 31.55 -22.28
C VAL A 52 -43.55 32.91 -22.97
N SER A 53 -42.49 33.71 -22.99
CA SER A 53 -42.45 34.98 -23.74
C SER A 53 -42.67 34.80 -25.25
N LYS A 54 -42.55 33.57 -25.77
CA LYS A 54 -42.76 33.20 -27.18
C LYS A 54 -44.10 32.48 -27.45
N GLY A 55 -45.01 32.45 -26.48
CA GLY A 55 -46.42 32.10 -26.70
C GLY A 55 -46.83 30.64 -26.46
N GLY A 56 -45.98 29.82 -25.83
CA GLY A 56 -46.31 28.44 -25.50
C GLY A 56 -46.44 28.18 -23.99
N ALA A 57 -47.66 28.22 -23.46
CA ALA A 57 -47.92 28.08 -22.01
C ALA A 57 -47.51 26.71 -21.43
N TRP A 58 -47.53 25.64 -22.23
CA TRP A 58 -47.17 24.29 -21.77
C TRP A 58 -45.66 24.13 -21.49
N TYR A 59 -44.82 24.96 -22.10
CA TYR A 59 -43.37 24.98 -21.85
C TYR A 59 -43.02 25.52 -20.46
N ALA A 60 -43.92 26.29 -19.81
CA ALA A 60 -43.74 26.79 -18.45
C ALA A 60 -43.63 25.66 -17.41
N PHE A 61 -44.27 24.52 -17.68
CA PHE A 61 -44.38 23.41 -16.74
C PHE A 61 -43.64 22.15 -17.23
N GLY A 62 -43.62 21.89 -18.55
CA GLY A 62 -42.98 20.69 -19.10
C GLY A 62 -41.45 20.70 -19.05
N LEU A 63 -40.82 21.83 -19.38
CA LEU A 63 -39.36 21.94 -19.41
C LEU A 63 -38.70 21.86 -18.02
N PRO A 64 -39.23 22.53 -16.96
CA PRO A 64 -38.67 22.40 -15.62
C PRO A 64 -38.79 20.99 -15.04
N LEU A 65 -39.90 20.28 -15.30
CA LEU A 65 -40.13 18.94 -14.76
C LEU A 65 -39.21 17.89 -15.43
N VAL A 66 -39.10 17.94 -16.77
CA VAL A 66 -38.19 17.08 -17.53
C VAL A 66 -36.73 17.42 -17.20
N GLY A 67 -36.41 18.71 -17.04
CA GLY A 67 -35.11 19.18 -16.57
C GLY A 67 -34.77 18.63 -15.17
N ALA A 68 -35.71 18.69 -14.22
CA ALA A 68 -35.52 18.17 -12.87
C ALA A 68 -35.36 16.65 -12.84
N LEU A 69 -36.19 15.89 -13.57
CA LEU A 69 -36.08 14.43 -13.65
C LEU A 69 -34.78 13.99 -14.32
N ARG A 70 -34.42 14.64 -15.44
CA ARG A 70 -33.15 14.38 -16.12
C ARG A 70 -31.97 14.83 -15.26
N GLY A 71 -32.11 15.92 -14.50
CA GLY A 71 -31.15 16.39 -13.52
C GLY A 71 -30.96 15.43 -12.35
N ILE A 72 -32.00 14.72 -11.90
CA ILE A 72 -31.88 13.67 -10.87
C ILE A 72 -31.20 12.42 -11.43
N VAL A 73 -31.54 12.00 -12.64
CA VAL A 73 -30.89 10.85 -13.30
C VAL A 73 -29.43 11.17 -13.61
N ILE A 74 -29.16 12.34 -14.19
CA ILE A 74 -27.82 12.86 -14.43
C ILE A 74 -27.10 13.12 -13.10
N ALA A 75 -27.73 13.58 -12.02
CA ALA A 75 -27.05 13.72 -10.72
C ALA A 75 -26.81 12.38 -10.03
N LYS A 76 -27.51 11.32 -10.43
CA LYS A 76 -27.31 9.94 -9.95
C LYS A 76 -26.21 9.24 -10.75
N ASP A 77 -26.19 9.42 -12.07
CA ASP A 77 -25.21 8.85 -13.00
C ASP A 77 -23.91 9.69 -13.07
N LEU A 78 -24.02 11.01 -12.91
CA LEU A 78 -22.94 11.98 -12.70
C LEU A 78 -22.79 12.36 -11.23
N SER A 79 -23.35 11.62 -10.26
CA SER A 79 -22.97 11.82 -8.85
C SER A 79 -21.45 11.75 -8.82
N PRO A 80 -20.72 12.88 -8.65
CA PRO A 80 -19.28 12.94 -8.93
C PRO A 80 -18.43 12.08 -7.99
N PHE A 81 -19.07 11.29 -7.14
CA PHE A 81 -18.58 11.00 -5.83
C PHE A 81 -18.57 9.51 -5.47
N GLY A 82 -18.97 8.60 -6.35
CA GLY A 82 -18.83 7.17 -6.07
C GLY A 82 -19.60 6.67 -4.83
N ARG A 83 -19.39 5.40 -4.47
CA ARG A 83 -19.99 4.75 -3.30
C ARG A 83 -19.41 5.33 -2.00
N ARG A 84 -20.29 5.82 -1.12
CA ARG A 84 -19.92 6.23 0.24
C ARG A 84 -19.59 4.98 1.06
N VAL A 85 -18.42 4.94 1.67
CA VAL A 85 -18.01 3.84 2.52
C VAL A 85 -17.01 4.36 3.54
N ALA A 86 -17.04 3.80 4.77
CA ALA A 86 -15.94 4.00 5.70
C ALA A 86 -14.68 3.36 5.09
N MET A 87 -13.53 3.96 5.29
CA MET A 87 -12.27 3.40 4.80
C MET A 87 -11.23 3.47 5.89
N ARG A 88 -10.24 2.59 5.84
CA ARG A 88 -9.02 2.72 6.60
C ARG A 88 -7.83 2.67 5.66
N ILE A 89 -6.93 3.65 5.77
CA ILE A 89 -5.65 3.64 5.09
C ILE A 89 -4.71 2.74 5.89
N GLU A 90 -4.06 1.83 5.18
CA GLU A 90 -3.03 0.95 5.71
C GLU A 90 -1.75 1.13 4.89
N PRO A 91 -0.56 0.81 5.43
CA PRO A 91 0.68 0.87 4.67
C PRO A 91 0.68 0.02 3.38
N TRP A 92 -0.25 -0.93 3.26
CA TRP A 92 -0.33 -1.87 2.14
C TRP A 92 -1.54 -1.63 1.22
N GLY A 93 -2.38 -0.65 1.53
CA GLY A 93 -3.55 -0.31 0.72
C GLY A 93 -4.70 0.32 1.51
N PHE A 94 -5.92 0.02 1.11
CA PHE A 94 -7.14 0.44 1.80
C PHE A 94 -7.94 -0.76 2.30
N VAL A 95 -8.64 -0.60 3.42
CA VAL A 95 -9.72 -1.49 3.85
C VAL A 95 -11.02 -0.70 3.77
N LEU A 96 -11.93 -1.11 2.87
CA LEU A 96 -13.27 -0.53 2.79
C LEU A 96 -14.20 -1.21 3.77
N ASP A 97 -15.11 -0.45 4.39
CA ASP A 97 -16.10 -0.94 5.35
C ASP A 97 -15.50 -1.79 6.48
N PRO A 98 -14.51 -1.24 7.25
CA PRO A 98 -13.75 -2.02 8.22
C PRO A 98 -14.61 -2.63 9.34
N GLU A 99 -15.71 -1.98 9.72
CA GLU A 99 -16.63 -2.46 10.77
C GLU A 99 -17.73 -3.39 10.25
N GLY A 100 -17.95 -3.41 8.93
CA GLY A 100 -19.02 -4.17 8.28
C GLY A 100 -18.50 -5.42 7.58
N LYS A 101 -18.51 -5.41 6.25
CA LYS A 101 -17.91 -6.48 5.43
C LYS A 101 -16.62 -5.95 4.81
N PRO A 102 -15.46 -6.15 5.45
CA PRO A 102 -14.22 -5.52 5.02
C PRO A 102 -13.84 -5.99 3.60
N GLU A 103 -13.73 -5.04 2.68
CA GLU A 103 -13.16 -5.28 1.36
C GLU A 103 -11.74 -4.72 1.32
N VAL A 104 -10.76 -5.62 1.17
CA VAL A 104 -9.34 -5.26 1.18
C VAL A 104 -8.88 -4.91 -0.24
N LEU A 105 -8.27 -3.74 -0.35
CA LEU A 105 -7.76 -3.16 -1.58
C LEU A 105 -6.25 -2.94 -1.48
N PRO A 106 -5.42 -3.93 -1.84
CA PRO A 106 -3.98 -3.73 -1.88
C PRO A 106 -3.62 -2.67 -2.95
N TRP A 107 -2.52 -1.93 -2.78
CA TRP A 107 -2.12 -0.87 -3.73
C TRP A 107 -2.23 -1.28 -5.21
N PRO A 108 -1.75 -2.47 -5.63
CA PRO A 108 -1.82 -2.92 -7.02
C PRO A 108 -3.23 -3.03 -7.64
N ARG A 109 -4.27 -3.16 -6.82
CA ARG A 109 -5.67 -3.31 -7.24
C ARG A 109 -6.36 -1.96 -7.49
N ILE A 110 -5.80 -0.88 -6.95
CA ILE A 110 -6.35 0.46 -7.08
C ILE A 110 -5.89 1.04 -8.43
N SER A 111 -6.81 1.59 -9.21
CA SER A 111 -6.48 2.24 -10.49
C SER A 111 -6.07 3.70 -10.29
N GLN A 112 -6.74 4.39 -9.37
CA GLN A 112 -6.48 5.80 -9.12
C GLN A 112 -6.85 6.22 -7.69
N ILE A 113 -6.07 7.15 -7.14
CA ILE A 113 -6.40 7.87 -5.90
C ILE A 113 -6.50 9.35 -6.22
N ARG A 114 -7.53 10.01 -5.71
CA ARG A 114 -7.66 11.48 -5.75
C ARG A 114 -7.98 12.00 -4.36
N HIS A 115 -7.40 13.13 -4.01
CA HIS A 115 -7.75 13.93 -2.84
C HIS A 115 -8.32 15.25 -3.34
N ARG A 116 -9.47 15.67 -2.79
CA ARG A 116 -10.09 16.97 -3.12
C ARG A 116 -10.76 17.57 -1.90
N THR A 117 -10.63 18.89 -1.77
CA THR A 117 -11.49 19.69 -0.90
C THR A 117 -12.81 19.93 -1.63
N VAL A 118 -13.92 19.62 -0.95
CA VAL A 118 -15.27 19.66 -1.51
C VAL A 118 -16.14 20.55 -0.63
N ALA A 119 -16.70 21.61 -1.20
CA ALA A 119 -17.61 22.52 -0.49
C ALA A 119 -18.95 21.84 -0.20
N VAL A 120 -19.31 21.64 1.07
CA VAL A 120 -20.58 21.04 1.49
C VAL A 120 -21.67 22.11 1.64
N SER A 121 -21.29 23.33 1.98
CA SER A 121 -22.14 24.53 1.98
C SER A 121 -21.32 25.77 1.61
N GLU A 122 -21.94 26.95 1.54
CA GLU A 122 -21.22 28.21 1.29
C GLU A 122 -20.11 28.46 2.33
N ASP A 123 -20.34 28.05 3.58
CA ASP A 123 -19.40 28.26 4.70
C ASP A 123 -18.63 27.00 5.14
N SER A 124 -18.83 25.85 4.47
CA SER A 124 -18.19 24.60 4.90
C SER A 124 -17.62 23.80 3.74
N SER A 125 -16.43 23.25 3.95
CA SER A 125 -15.80 22.31 3.04
C SER A 125 -15.25 21.12 3.80
N VAL A 126 -15.20 19.98 3.14
CA VAL A 126 -14.64 18.74 3.69
C VAL A 126 -13.59 18.20 2.73
N GLU A 127 -12.52 17.65 3.28
CA GLU A 127 -11.54 16.92 2.49
C GLU A 127 -12.04 15.50 2.23
N MET A 128 -11.96 15.07 0.97
CA MET A 128 -12.46 13.78 0.52
C MET A 128 -11.38 13.00 -0.22
N PHE A 129 -11.32 11.70 0.06
CA PHE A 129 -10.60 10.73 -0.75
C PHE A 129 -11.54 10.04 -1.73
N PHE A 130 -11.02 9.82 -2.91
CA PHE A 130 -11.64 9.02 -3.96
C PHE A 130 -10.68 7.91 -4.33
N VAL A 131 -11.13 6.68 -4.16
CA VAL A 131 -10.39 5.46 -4.52
C VAL A 131 -11.13 4.79 -5.65
N GLU A 132 -10.46 4.62 -6.79
CA GLU A 132 -11.04 3.97 -7.96
C GLU A 132 -10.51 2.54 -8.09
N VAL A 133 -11.43 1.58 -8.26
CA VAL A 133 -11.15 0.15 -8.38
C VAL A 133 -12.12 -0.45 -9.38
N ASP A 134 -11.62 -1.13 -10.42
CA ASP A 134 -12.44 -1.83 -11.43
C ASP A 134 -13.56 -0.95 -12.03
N GLY A 135 -13.27 0.34 -12.27
CA GLY A 135 -14.21 1.33 -12.80
C GLY A 135 -15.26 1.83 -11.78
N ARG A 136 -15.16 1.42 -10.52
CA ARG A 136 -16.00 1.91 -9.42
C ARG A 136 -15.22 2.89 -8.57
N THR A 137 -15.81 4.05 -8.28
CA THR A 137 -15.24 5.01 -7.34
C THR A 137 -15.84 4.80 -5.96
N TYR A 138 -15.01 4.78 -4.94
CA TYR A 138 -15.39 4.81 -3.54
C TYR A 138 -14.93 6.13 -2.92
N ARG A 139 -15.66 6.63 -1.92
CA ARG A 139 -15.29 7.87 -1.22
C ARG A 139 -15.42 7.81 0.29
N ALA A 140 -14.54 8.55 0.95
CA ALA A 140 -14.56 8.80 2.38
C ALA A 140 -14.12 10.24 2.69
N VAL A 141 -14.59 10.78 3.81
CA VAL A 141 -14.10 12.05 4.37
C VAL A 141 -12.83 11.76 5.17
N CYS A 142 -11.89 12.67 5.03
CA CYS A 142 -10.59 12.58 5.65
C CYS A 142 -10.44 13.68 6.72
N PRO A 143 -9.81 13.37 7.87
CA PRO A 143 -9.34 14.42 8.76
C PRO A 143 -8.33 15.30 8.00
N ALA A 144 -8.44 16.62 8.12
CA ALA A 144 -7.49 17.54 7.49
C ALA A 144 -6.10 17.32 8.09
N SER A 145 -5.23 16.59 7.37
CA SER A 145 -3.90 16.21 7.83
C SER A 145 -2.91 16.23 6.67
N ALA A 146 -1.80 16.97 6.84
CA ALA A 146 -0.81 17.22 5.81
C ALA A 146 -0.21 15.94 5.17
N PRO A 147 0.12 14.86 5.92
CA PRO A 147 0.67 13.63 5.34
C PRO A 147 -0.26 12.96 4.33
N ILE A 148 -1.57 13.07 4.56
CA ILE A 148 -2.57 12.40 3.73
C ILE A 148 -2.65 13.04 2.33
N THR A 149 -2.42 14.36 2.24
CA THR A 149 -2.42 15.10 0.95
C THR A 149 -1.34 14.62 -0.02
N VAL A 150 -0.27 13.98 0.48
CA VAL A 150 0.85 13.46 -0.33
C VAL A 150 0.52 12.12 -0.99
N LEU A 151 -0.45 11.37 -0.46
CA LEU A 151 -0.76 10.02 -0.91
C LEU A 151 -1.05 9.91 -2.43
N PRO A 152 -1.85 10.80 -3.07
CA PRO A 152 -2.07 10.73 -4.51
C PRO A 152 -0.79 10.87 -5.34
N VAL A 153 0.20 11.63 -4.85
CA VAL A 153 1.48 11.83 -5.53
C VAL A 153 2.40 10.62 -5.34
N ALA A 154 2.43 10.06 -4.13
CA ALA A 154 3.24 8.87 -3.81
C ALA A 154 2.67 7.56 -4.38
N PHE A 155 1.37 7.54 -4.71
CA PHE A 155 0.62 6.33 -5.08
C PHE A 155 1.28 5.49 -6.18
N ALA A 156 1.73 6.10 -7.28
CA ALA A 156 2.37 5.36 -8.36
C ALA A 156 3.64 4.63 -7.89
N GLY A 157 4.41 5.24 -6.99
CA GLY A 157 5.57 4.64 -6.35
C GLY A 157 5.19 3.46 -5.46
N TYR A 158 4.13 3.60 -4.65
CA TYR A 158 3.62 2.50 -3.81
C TYR A 158 3.14 1.32 -4.64
N VAL A 159 2.41 1.56 -5.73
CA VAL A 159 1.98 0.50 -6.66
C VAL A 159 3.17 -0.22 -7.28
N ALA A 160 4.17 0.54 -7.77
CA ALA A 160 5.36 -0.04 -8.38
C ALA A 160 6.17 -0.87 -7.37
N ALA A 161 6.36 -0.36 -6.15
CA ALA A 161 7.05 -1.06 -5.08
C ALA A 161 6.28 -2.32 -4.61
N ALA A 162 4.96 -2.24 -4.48
CA ALA A 162 4.12 -3.37 -4.08
C ALA A 162 4.10 -4.50 -5.13
N LYS A 163 4.23 -4.16 -6.42
CA LYS A 163 4.31 -5.15 -7.53
C LYS A 163 5.71 -5.71 -7.76
N LYS A 164 6.73 -5.15 -7.10
CA LYS A 164 8.13 -5.53 -7.36
C LYS A 164 8.33 -7.02 -7.07
N PRO A 165 8.89 -7.81 -8.00
CA PRO A 165 9.19 -9.22 -7.76
C PRO A 165 10.16 -9.39 -6.60
N VAL A 166 10.03 -10.46 -5.83
CA VAL A 166 10.91 -10.79 -4.70
C VAL A 166 12.05 -11.66 -5.20
N ALA A 167 13.29 -11.27 -4.89
CA ALA A 167 14.47 -12.06 -5.21
C ALA A 167 14.59 -13.27 -4.28
N LEU A 168 14.98 -14.40 -4.86
CA LEU A 168 15.23 -15.66 -4.17
C LEU A 168 16.72 -15.98 -4.02
N ASP A 169 17.58 -15.05 -4.48
CA ASP A 169 19.01 -14.97 -4.22
C ASP A 169 19.42 -13.51 -4.01
N LEU A 170 20.66 -13.28 -3.54
CA LEU A 170 21.20 -11.94 -3.31
C LEU A 170 21.68 -11.25 -4.60
N ASP A 171 21.69 -11.96 -5.73
CA ASP A 171 22.11 -11.44 -7.03
C ASP A 171 20.93 -10.95 -7.88
N GLY A 172 19.70 -11.20 -7.43
CA GLY A 172 18.48 -10.94 -8.18
C GLY A 172 18.32 -11.80 -9.43
N ALA A 173 19.04 -12.91 -9.55
CA ALA A 173 19.04 -13.77 -10.74
C ALA A 173 17.81 -14.69 -10.77
N VAL A 174 17.36 -15.13 -9.61
CA VAL A 174 16.13 -15.89 -9.41
C VAL A 174 15.13 -15.02 -8.67
N SER A 175 13.90 -14.93 -9.17
CA SER A 175 12.83 -14.15 -8.55
C SER A 175 11.47 -14.80 -8.71
N ILE A 176 10.56 -14.44 -7.81
CA ILE A 176 9.14 -14.75 -7.87
C ILE A 176 8.34 -13.46 -7.95
N GLU A 177 7.20 -13.47 -8.64
CA GLU A 177 6.29 -12.33 -8.66
C GLU A 177 5.89 -11.94 -7.22
N GLY A 178 5.92 -10.63 -6.90
CA GLY A 178 5.76 -10.17 -5.52
C GLY A 178 4.41 -10.56 -4.89
N THR A 179 3.35 -10.69 -5.71
CA THR A 179 2.02 -11.11 -5.27
C THR A 179 1.86 -12.62 -5.13
N GLN A 180 2.80 -13.42 -5.66
CA GLN A 180 2.81 -14.88 -5.59
C GLN A 180 3.90 -15.41 -4.66
N ALA A 181 4.73 -14.52 -4.10
CA ALA A 181 5.80 -14.88 -3.18
C ALA A 181 5.22 -15.58 -1.94
N THR A 182 5.76 -16.74 -1.60
CA THR A 182 5.41 -17.49 -0.39
C THR A 182 6.55 -17.45 0.61
N PHE A 183 6.21 -17.43 1.89
CA PHE A 183 7.19 -17.45 2.96
C PHE A 183 7.95 -18.76 2.99
N ALA A 184 7.28 -19.88 2.71
CA ALA A 184 7.90 -21.21 2.67
C ALA A 184 9.03 -21.30 1.62
N GLU A 185 8.82 -20.73 0.43
CA GLU A 185 9.85 -20.70 -0.61
C GLU A 185 11.03 -19.83 -0.21
N LEU A 186 10.76 -18.64 0.33
CA LEU A 186 11.80 -17.71 0.78
C LEU A 186 12.64 -18.31 1.93
N LEU A 187 11.99 -18.92 2.92
CA LEU A 187 12.65 -19.63 4.02
C LEU A 187 13.48 -20.80 3.52
N GLY A 188 12.95 -21.60 2.59
CA GLY A 188 13.68 -22.70 1.96
C GLY A 188 14.92 -22.23 1.20
N ARG A 189 14.85 -21.07 0.54
CA ARG A 189 16.00 -20.45 -0.13
C ARG A 189 17.04 -19.95 0.87
N ALA A 190 16.61 -19.27 1.92
CA ALA A 190 17.51 -18.80 2.98
C ALA A 190 18.27 -19.96 3.63
N ARG A 191 17.60 -21.07 3.96
CA ARG A 191 18.23 -22.29 4.50
C ARG A 191 19.27 -22.88 3.55
N ARG A 192 18.88 -23.10 2.28
CA ARG A 192 19.81 -23.63 1.27
C ARG A 192 21.05 -22.76 1.12
N MET A 193 20.90 -21.43 1.19
CA MET A 193 22.03 -20.50 1.10
C MET A 193 22.97 -20.63 2.31
N LEU A 194 22.44 -20.81 3.52
CA LEU A 194 23.26 -21.01 4.73
C LEU A 194 23.92 -22.39 4.81
N GLU A 195 23.28 -23.41 4.25
CA GLU A 195 23.76 -24.80 4.27
C GLU A 195 24.81 -25.06 3.19
N SER A 196 24.64 -24.49 1.99
CA SER A 196 25.52 -24.72 0.84
C SER A 196 26.85 -23.95 0.91
N PRO A 197 27.97 -24.53 0.42
CA PRO A 197 29.25 -23.83 0.28
C PRO A 197 29.16 -22.60 -0.63
N GLU A 198 28.40 -22.69 -1.73
CA GLU A 198 28.20 -21.60 -2.69
C GLU A 198 27.46 -20.43 -2.04
N GLY A 199 26.41 -20.71 -1.28
CA GLY A 199 25.66 -19.68 -0.56
C GLY A 199 26.47 -19.03 0.57
N ALA A 200 27.30 -19.81 1.28
CA ALA A 200 28.25 -19.27 2.24
C ALA A 200 29.26 -18.33 1.56
N ALA A 201 29.77 -18.68 0.38
CA ALA A 201 30.65 -17.82 -0.41
C ALA A 201 29.96 -16.53 -0.88
N GLN A 202 28.70 -16.61 -1.34
CA GLN A 202 27.89 -15.44 -1.70
C GLN A 202 27.66 -14.49 -0.51
N LEU A 203 27.63 -15.03 0.71
CA LEU A 203 27.51 -14.27 1.95
C LEU A 203 28.86 -13.77 2.48
N GLY A 204 29.97 -13.98 1.78
CA GLY A 204 31.31 -13.61 2.28
C GLY A 204 31.67 -14.34 3.58
N MET A 205 31.11 -15.52 3.81
CA MET A 205 31.41 -16.33 5.00
C MET A 205 32.67 -17.16 4.77
N PRO A 206 33.51 -17.37 5.80
CA PRO A 206 34.71 -18.19 5.67
C PRO A 206 34.34 -19.63 5.32
N ALA A 207 35.11 -20.23 4.41
CA ALA A 207 34.96 -21.63 4.05
C ALA A 207 35.12 -22.51 5.30
N ALA A 208 34.25 -23.52 5.45
CA ALA A 208 34.36 -24.48 6.55
C ALA A 208 35.70 -25.23 6.42
N GLY A 209 36.63 -24.99 7.34
CA GLY A 209 37.94 -25.64 7.33
C GLY A 209 37.85 -27.14 7.63
N TYR A 210 38.70 -27.94 6.99
CA TYR A 210 38.74 -29.40 7.13
C TYR A 210 39.13 -29.92 8.53
N ARG A 211 39.69 -29.07 9.41
CA ARG A 211 40.24 -29.48 10.72
C ARG A 211 39.59 -28.83 11.94
N GLY A 212 38.53 -28.08 11.75
CA GLY A 212 37.82 -27.50 12.88
C GLY A 212 36.46 -27.07 12.42
N VAL A 213 35.47 -27.38 13.23
CA VAL A 213 34.18 -26.69 13.32
C VAL A 213 34.45 -25.24 13.77
N ALA A 214 35.34 -24.52 13.08
CA ALA A 214 35.51 -23.10 13.21
C ALA A 214 34.16 -22.54 12.77
N SER A 215 33.44 -21.99 13.74
CA SER A 215 32.07 -21.54 13.58
C SER A 215 31.98 -20.70 12.32
N ARG A 216 31.02 -21.03 11.44
CA ARG A 216 30.58 -20.19 10.33
C ARG A 216 29.96 -18.91 10.91
N THR A 217 30.80 -18.08 11.53
CA THR A 217 30.35 -16.85 12.19
C THR A 217 30.29 -15.77 11.12
N PRO A 218 29.15 -15.09 10.96
CA PRO A 218 29.04 -13.96 10.03
C PRO A 218 30.08 -12.89 10.40
N GLY A 219 30.83 -12.45 9.40
CA GLY A 219 31.82 -11.38 9.53
C GLY A 219 31.28 -10.02 9.09
N HIS A 220 32.13 -9.00 9.14
CA HIS A 220 31.79 -7.65 8.66
C HIS A 220 31.44 -7.64 7.16
N GLU A 221 32.09 -8.50 6.36
CA GLU A 221 31.80 -8.67 4.94
C GLU A 221 30.36 -9.18 4.72
N THR A 222 29.93 -10.19 5.47
CA THR A 222 28.54 -10.70 5.44
C THR A 222 27.54 -9.59 5.75
N ALA A 223 27.79 -8.81 6.80
CA ALA A 223 26.93 -7.69 7.15
C ALA A 223 26.91 -6.62 6.05
N SER A 224 28.05 -6.33 5.41
CA SER A 224 28.14 -5.38 4.29
C SER A 224 27.32 -5.83 3.08
N ILE A 225 27.40 -7.12 2.71
CA ILE A 225 26.64 -7.72 1.61
C ILE A 225 25.13 -7.63 1.90
N LEU A 226 24.72 -8.07 3.09
CA LEU A 226 23.31 -8.03 3.49
C LEU A 226 22.78 -6.60 3.59
N ARG A 227 23.57 -5.65 4.13
CA ARG A 227 23.24 -4.22 4.11
C ARG A 227 23.06 -3.72 2.69
N GLY A 228 23.95 -4.12 1.78
CA GLY A 228 23.89 -3.81 0.36
C GLY A 228 22.59 -4.27 -0.30
N ALA A 229 22.08 -5.45 0.06
CA ALA A 229 20.82 -6.01 -0.44
C ALA A 229 19.57 -5.36 0.22
N LEU A 230 19.63 -5.09 1.53
CA LEU A 230 18.56 -4.40 2.27
C LEU A 230 18.32 -2.97 1.74
N VAL A 231 19.42 -2.25 1.52
CA VAL A 231 19.47 -0.91 0.89
C VAL A 231 19.52 -1.02 -0.64
N GLY A 232 19.49 -2.23 -1.21
CA GLY A 232 19.83 -2.50 -2.60
C GLY A 232 18.68 -2.21 -3.56
N HIS A 233 18.61 -0.98 -4.06
CA HIS A 233 17.56 -0.54 -4.99
C HIS A 233 17.93 -0.68 -6.47
N ARG A 234 19.06 -1.32 -6.79
CA ARG A 234 19.65 -1.26 -8.14
C ARG A 234 19.03 -2.22 -9.15
N ARG A 235 18.17 -3.13 -8.71
CA ARG A 235 17.66 -4.23 -9.54
C ARG A 235 16.14 -4.18 -9.65
N ALA A 236 15.63 -4.77 -10.75
CA ALA A 236 14.21 -4.88 -11.05
C ALA A 236 13.44 -5.71 -10.00
N VAL A 237 14.16 -6.43 -9.14
CA VAL A 237 13.66 -7.32 -8.09
C VAL A 237 14.03 -6.79 -6.70
N ASP A 238 13.31 -7.21 -5.67
CA ASP A 238 13.53 -6.84 -4.28
C ASP A 238 14.26 -7.94 -3.52
N GLU A 239 15.51 -7.68 -3.15
CA GLU A 239 16.36 -8.58 -2.36
C GLU A 239 16.17 -8.43 -0.85
N GLY A 240 15.49 -7.35 -0.44
CA GLY A 240 15.29 -7.00 0.96
C GLY A 240 14.72 -8.14 1.80
N PRO A 241 13.65 -8.85 1.36
CA PRO A 241 13.07 -9.94 2.13
C PRO A 241 14.06 -11.06 2.45
N LEU A 242 14.80 -11.55 1.44
CA LEU A 242 15.78 -12.61 1.64
C LEU A 242 16.92 -12.15 2.54
N ALA A 243 17.45 -10.95 2.30
CA ALA A 243 18.52 -10.36 3.09
C ALA A 243 18.12 -10.17 4.57
N ALA A 244 16.88 -9.74 4.83
CA ALA A 244 16.34 -9.60 6.17
C ALA A 244 16.22 -10.95 6.89
N MET A 245 15.74 -11.98 6.21
CA MET A 245 15.68 -13.33 6.77
C MET A 245 17.07 -13.86 7.10
N LEU A 246 18.03 -13.73 6.18
CA LEU A 246 19.41 -14.16 6.40
C LEU A 246 20.06 -13.39 7.56
N ALA A 247 19.87 -12.07 7.65
CA ALA A 247 20.34 -11.27 8.78
C ALA A 247 19.76 -11.78 10.12
N ALA A 248 18.46 -12.08 10.16
CA ALA A 248 17.80 -12.59 11.36
C ALA A 248 18.26 -14.01 11.75
N MET A 249 18.45 -14.90 10.76
CA MET A 249 18.98 -16.26 10.99
C MET A 249 20.44 -16.25 11.46
N LEU A 250 21.25 -15.33 10.92
CA LEU A 250 22.66 -15.12 11.29
C LEU A 250 22.82 -14.23 12.54
N ARG A 251 21.72 -13.70 13.08
CA ARG A 251 21.69 -12.80 14.25
C ARG A 251 22.52 -11.52 14.07
N THR A 252 22.57 -10.97 12.86
CA THR A 252 23.33 -9.77 12.49
C THR A 252 22.61 -8.50 12.97
N ARG A 253 22.60 -8.25 14.28
CA ARG A 253 21.85 -7.15 14.92
C ARG A 253 22.20 -5.75 14.43
N GLU A 254 23.41 -5.55 13.92
CA GLU A 254 23.83 -4.25 13.37
C GLU A 254 23.03 -3.83 12.11
N LEU A 255 22.25 -4.73 11.51
CA LEU A 255 21.40 -4.45 10.35
C LEU A 255 19.96 -4.11 10.74
N LEU A 256 19.67 -3.98 12.04
CA LEU A 256 18.31 -3.78 12.52
C LEU A 256 17.67 -2.50 11.94
N SER A 257 18.43 -1.41 11.81
CA SER A 257 17.94 -0.16 11.21
C SER A 257 17.43 -0.36 9.79
N GLU A 258 18.20 -1.07 8.96
CA GLU A 258 17.87 -1.33 7.58
C GLU A 258 16.68 -2.30 7.48
N VAL A 259 16.61 -3.31 8.35
CA VAL A 259 15.47 -4.23 8.41
C VAL A 259 14.19 -3.50 8.84
N LEU A 260 14.25 -2.55 9.77
CA LEU A 260 13.10 -1.75 10.17
C LEU A 260 12.52 -0.93 9.01
N THR A 261 13.34 -0.50 8.04
CA THR A 261 12.81 0.19 6.84
C THR A 261 11.90 -0.70 6.00
N LEU A 262 12.12 -2.02 5.99
CA LEU A 262 11.25 -2.97 5.27
C LEU A 262 9.87 -3.09 5.90
N CYS A 263 9.72 -2.82 7.19
CA CYS A 263 8.43 -2.90 7.89
C CYS A 263 7.40 -1.92 7.31
N MET A 264 7.88 -0.84 6.66
CA MET A 264 7.08 0.17 5.98
C MET A 264 7.03 -0.04 4.45
N SER A 265 7.40 -1.22 3.95
CA SER A 265 7.28 -1.54 2.54
C SER A 265 5.80 -1.51 2.10
N PRO A 266 5.48 -0.93 0.93
CA PRO A 266 4.15 -1.00 0.34
C PRO A 266 3.69 -2.43 0.02
N SER A 267 4.61 -3.39 -0.10
CA SER A 267 4.26 -4.81 -0.26
C SER A 267 3.98 -5.44 1.10
N PRO A 268 2.76 -6.00 1.33
CA PRO A 268 2.41 -6.60 2.62
C PRO A 268 3.29 -7.81 2.95
N PHE A 269 3.69 -8.60 1.95
CA PHE A 269 4.61 -9.74 2.14
C PHE A 269 6.00 -9.27 2.59
N VAL A 270 6.59 -8.28 1.91
CA VAL A 270 7.90 -7.72 2.27
C VAL A 270 7.88 -7.11 3.66
N ALA A 271 6.81 -6.37 4.00
CA ALA A 271 6.63 -5.78 5.32
C ALA A 271 6.52 -6.84 6.41
N ALA A 272 5.72 -7.90 6.20
CA ALA A 272 5.57 -9.00 7.16
C ALA A 272 6.91 -9.70 7.43
N VAL A 273 7.68 -9.99 6.38
CA VAL A 273 9.02 -10.58 6.49
C VAL A 273 9.97 -9.63 7.23
N GLY A 274 9.95 -8.33 6.91
CA GLY A 274 10.73 -7.30 7.59
C GLY A 274 10.42 -7.23 9.09
N LYS A 275 9.12 -7.21 9.45
CA LYS A 275 8.66 -7.20 10.85
C LYS A 275 9.15 -8.44 11.60
N ALA A 276 8.98 -9.62 11.01
CA ALA A 276 9.40 -10.87 11.63
C ALA A 276 10.93 -10.96 11.81
N ALA A 277 11.69 -10.52 10.80
CA ALA A 277 13.15 -10.42 10.88
C ALA A 277 13.59 -9.43 11.98
N ALA A 278 12.96 -8.25 12.06
CA ALA A 278 13.25 -7.26 13.10
C ALA A 278 12.98 -7.82 14.51
N LEU A 279 11.82 -8.46 14.72
CA LEU A 279 11.47 -9.09 15.99
C LEU A 279 12.48 -10.18 16.37
N ARG A 280 12.86 -11.05 15.42
CA ARG A 280 13.85 -12.10 15.64
C ARG A 280 15.25 -11.57 15.95
N LEU A 281 15.62 -10.41 15.39
CA LEU A 281 16.85 -9.70 15.72
C LEU A 281 16.84 -9.07 17.12
N GLY A 282 15.66 -8.93 17.73
CA GLY A 282 15.46 -8.38 19.07
C GLY A 282 14.96 -6.93 19.09
N ALA A 283 14.31 -6.46 18.02
CA ALA A 283 13.61 -5.19 18.03
C ALA A 283 12.51 -5.19 19.11
N ALA A 284 12.31 -4.04 19.77
CA ALA A 284 11.16 -3.88 20.66
C ALA A 284 9.87 -3.94 19.83
N PRO A 285 8.80 -4.65 20.23
CA PRO A 285 7.58 -4.81 19.42
C PRO A 285 6.94 -3.51 18.94
N MET A 286 7.13 -2.42 19.68
CA MET A 286 6.63 -1.08 19.30
C MET A 286 7.30 -0.50 18.05
N GLN A 287 8.48 -0.98 17.66
CA GLN A 287 9.21 -0.46 16.49
C GLN A 287 8.68 -1.05 15.17
N PRO A 288 8.73 -2.37 14.92
CA PRO A 288 8.17 -2.93 13.69
C PRO A 288 6.65 -3.05 13.73
N GLY A 289 6.03 -3.05 14.92
CA GLY A 289 4.63 -3.43 15.11
C GLY A 289 4.43 -4.95 15.09
N ALA A 290 3.16 -5.35 15.14
CA ALA A 290 2.75 -6.75 15.08
C ALA A 290 2.80 -7.26 13.62
N VAL A 291 3.09 -8.55 13.42
CA VAL A 291 3.05 -9.18 12.09
C VAL A 291 1.59 -9.31 11.65
N GLU A 292 0.70 -9.56 12.60
CA GLU A 292 -0.75 -9.71 12.47
C GLU A 292 -1.42 -8.53 11.76
N GLU A 293 -0.81 -7.35 11.75
CA GLU A 293 -1.35 -6.18 11.06
C GLU A 293 -1.55 -6.43 9.55
N VAL A 294 -0.72 -7.28 8.93
CA VAL A 294 -0.84 -7.64 7.50
C VAL A 294 -1.92 -8.68 7.20
N LEU A 295 -2.58 -9.26 8.21
CA LEU A 295 -3.60 -10.31 8.05
C LEU A 295 -4.71 -9.97 7.04
N PRO A 296 -5.18 -8.72 6.90
CA PRO A 296 -6.17 -8.41 5.87
C PRO A 296 -5.63 -8.61 4.44
N PHE A 297 -4.31 -8.52 4.25
CA PHE A 297 -3.66 -8.47 2.94
C PHE A 297 -2.93 -9.77 2.55
N LEU A 298 -2.75 -10.71 3.47
CA LEU A 298 -2.07 -11.98 3.24
C LEU A 298 -2.89 -13.17 3.73
N PRO A 299 -2.69 -14.38 3.16
CA PRO A 299 -3.30 -15.59 3.70
C PRO A 299 -2.92 -15.82 5.16
N VAL A 300 -3.89 -16.25 5.98
CA VAL A 300 -3.67 -16.49 7.42
C VAL A 300 -2.54 -17.48 7.69
N ASP A 301 -2.41 -18.52 6.87
CA ASP A 301 -1.36 -19.53 7.03
C ASP A 301 0.04 -18.98 6.75
N GLU A 302 0.17 -18.05 5.80
CA GLU A 302 1.42 -17.35 5.53
C GLU A 302 1.82 -16.47 6.72
N VAL A 303 0.88 -15.70 7.27
CA VAL A 303 1.14 -14.85 8.44
C VAL A 303 1.56 -15.68 9.65
N ARG A 304 0.88 -16.81 9.92
CA ARG A 304 1.26 -17.73 11.00
C ARG A 304 2.64 -18.35 10.79
N ALA A 305 3.03 -18.65 9.56
CA ALA A 305 4.37 -19.15 9.27
C ALA A 305 5.45 -18.09 9.54
N ILE A 306 5.18 -16.84 9.17
CA ILE A 306 6.05 -15.68 9.41
C ILE A 306 6.18 -15.40 10.92
N GLU A 307 5.08 -15.46 11.69
CA GLU A 307 5.10 -15.32 13.16
C GLU A 307 5.94 -16.39 13.86
N ARG A 308 5.80 -17.66 13.46
CA ARG A 308 6.64 -18.75 13.99
C ARG A 308 8.11 -18.48 13.74
N PHE A 309 8.45 -17.98 12.55
CA PHE A 309 9.82 -17.55 12.25
C PHE A 309 10.27 -16.39 13.15
N ALA A 310 9.43 -15.40 13.42
CA ALA A 310 9.76 -14.28 14.32
C ALA A 310 10.14 -14.77 15.73
N ARG A 311 9.47 -15.83 16.21
CA ARG A 311 9.72 -16.48 17.51
C ARG A 311 10.92 -17.44 17.51
N GLY A 312 11.47 -17.76 16.34
CA GLY A 312 12.54 -18.75 16.19
C GLY A 312 12.05 -20.20 16.23
N GLU A 313 10.74 -20.43 16.03
CA GLU A 313 10.06 -21.73 16.03
C GLU A 313 10.01 -22.34 14.62
N ASP A 314 10.89 -21.91 13.71
CA ASP A 314 10.87 -22.35 12.32
C ASP A 314 11.56 -23.71 12.09
N GLY A 315 12.29 -24.23 13.08
CA GLY A 315 12.77 -25.62 13.07
C GLY A 315 11.58 -26.58 13.05
N GLY A 316 11.43 -27.32 11.95
CA GLY A 316 10.33 -28.27 11.74
C GLY A 316 10.25 -29.35 12.81
#